data_AF-A0A2G1BXB7-F1
#
_entry.id   AF-A0A2G1BXB7-F1
#
_cell.length_a   1.000
_cell.length_b   1.000
_cell.length_c   1.000
_cell.angle_alpha   90.00
_cell.angle_beta   90.00
_cell.angle_gamma   90.00
#
_symmetry.space_group_name_H-M   'P 1'
#
loop_
_entity.id
_entity.type
_entity.pdbx_description
1 polymer ?
#
loop_
_entity_poly.entity_id
_entity_poly.type
_entity_poly.pdbx_seq_one_letter_code
_entity_poly.pdbx_strand_id
1 'polypeptide(L)'
;MKVKIKISAICLLLLTSSSCNYLKKKKAIQKMEKEYTEYQDLHKHQGTENYDVITLFNEHSVIEEKLAEQKQLFLSVIGKEKEKSKRIKVNFFGNLLGIGLSSETLIDGTMSGYKTYGNWLINNDTTLNKYIDPFLNKEIKDPLDYNFKNVEKREWLQKFKELYLDASYVHIDSYDYYFKIKEKWYLIQTYKKAKELNIDIKKQYPSKITPEEVRMVKIPEVFDNLLENKTLQLAEYVEMDKQKSSGLNPISFSSGYYMFELHLPQGDILKFRRYGAMGFNADMNIYQIPKELGGSDEVFFIEQLPRQTYPDKSFAGFYAIRPKNYKELPEYKSYSEKEKKN
;
A
#
# COMPACT_ATOMS: atom_id res chain seq x y z
N MET A 1 65.56 29.04 -4.63
CA MET A 1 64.48 30.04 -4.82
C MET A 1 64.23 30.19 -6.31
N LYS A 2 63.06 29.97 -6.93
CA LYS A 2 61.66 29.88 -6.51
C LYS A 2 60.95 28.88 -7.43
N VAL A 3 60.39 27.79 -6.89
CA VAL A 3 59.37 27.00 -7.60
C VAL A 3 58.07 27.78 -7.47
N LYS A 4 57.72 28.59 -8.48
CA LYS A 4 56.40 29.23 -8.55
C LYS A 4 55.38 28.16 -8.91
N ILE A 5 54.75 27.67 -7.87
CA ILE A 5 53.60 26.78 -7.86
C ILE A 5 52.52 27.27 -8.84
N LYS A 6 52.28 26.51 -9.92
CA LYS A 6 51.06 26.62 -10.77
C LYS A 6 49.86 25.95 -10.08
N ILE A 7 49.58 26.29 -8.82
CA ILE A 7 48.29 26.01 -8.16
C ILE A 7 47.43 27.25 -8.41
N SER A 8 46.84 27.35 -9.59
CA SER A 8 45.81 28.36 -9.85
C SER A 8 44.84 27.93 -10.94
N ALA A 9 45.22 27.02 -11.84
CA ALA A 9 44.33 26.54 -12.90
C ALA A 9 43.43 25.36 -12.45
N ILE A 10 43.90 24.49 -11.56
CA ILE A 10 43.15 23.29 -11.14
C ILE A 10 42.00 23.64 -10.17
N CYS A 11 42.16 24.64 -9.30
CA CYS A 11 41.04 25.13 -8.47
C CYS A 11 39.98 25.88 -9.30
N LEU A 12 40.34 26.59 -10.37
CA LEU A 12 39.36 27.29 -11.22
C LEU A 12 38.54 26.32 -12.10
N LEU A 13 39.13 25.22 -12.56
CA LEU A 13 38.43 24.21 -13.36
C LEU A 13 37.44 23.35 -12.54
N LEU A 14 37.69 23.14 -11.24
CA LEU A 14 36.75 22.46 -10.33
C LEU A 14 35.60 23.38 -9.85
N LEU A 15 35.83 24.70 -9.83
CA LEU A 15 34.81 25.70 -9.47
C LEU A 15 33.83 26.01 -10.62
N THR A 16 34.24 25.83 -11.89
CA THR A 16 33.41 26.17 -13.07
C THR A 16 32.40 25.09 -13.44
N SER A 17 32.71 23.80 -13.24
CA SER A 17 31.74 22.71 -13.42
C SER A 17 30.64 22.74 -12.34
N SER A 18 31.01 23.03 -11.10
CA SER A 18 30.11 23.21 -9.96
C SER A 18 29.22 24.45 -10.11
N SER A 19 29.76 25.57 -10.62
CA SER A 19 28.98 26.79 -10.86
C SER A 19 27.99 26.66 -12.02
N CYS A 20 28.33 25.91 -13.07
CA CYS A 20 27.43 25.68 -14.20
C CYS A 20 26.22 24.80 -13.83
N ASN A 21 26.42 23.78 -12.99
CA ASN A 21 25.31 22.96 -12.46
C ASN A 21 24.43 23.76 -11.48
N TYR A 22 25.03 24.58 -10.60
CA TYR A 22 24.28 25.46 -9.70
C TYR A 22 23.42 26.48 -10.46
N LEU A 23 23.97 27.14 -11.49
CA LEU A 23 23.25 28.12 -12.31
C LEU A 23 22.10 27.47 -13.10
N LYS A 24 22.30 26.27 -13.67
CA LYS A 24 21.23 25.51 -14.33
C LYS A 24 20.10 25.16 -13.37
N LYS A 25 20.44 24.65 -12.18
CA LYS A 25 19.47 24.33 -11.12
C LYS A 25 18.71 25.57 -10.65
N LYS A 26 19.40 26.70 -10.47
CA LYS A 26 18.76 27.98 -10.11
C LYS A 26 17.79 28.47 -11.19
N LYS A 27 18.15 28.36 -12.47
CA LYS A 27 17.24 28.68 -13.59
C LYS A 27 16.02 27.76 -13.64
N ALA A 28 16.20 26.46 -13.40
CA ALA A 28 15.09 25.49 -13.34
C ALA A 28 14.13 25.80 -12.19
N ILE A 29 14.66 26.13 -11.00
CA ILE A 29 13.85 26.61 -9.86
C ILE A 29 13.07 27.87 -10.23
N GLN A 30 13.72 28.86 -10.86
CA GLN A 30 13.05 30.10 -11.28
C GLN A 30 11.97 29.85 -12.33
N LYS A 31 12.20 28.94 -13.29
CA LYS A 31 11.18 28.51 -14.26
C LYS A 31 9.98 27.92 -13.51
N MET A 32 10.23 26.99 -12.59
CA MET A 32 9.17 26.40 -11.76
C MET A 32 8.40 27.42 -10.95
N GLU A 33 9.08 28.35 -10.28
CA GLU A 33 8.43 29.36 -9.45
C GLU A 33 7.62 30.38 -10.28
N LYS A 34 7.90 30.52 -11.58
CA LYS A 34 7.25 31.49 -12.45
C LYS A 34 6.13 30.89 -13.30
N GLU A 35 6.35 29.70 -13.87
CA GLU A 35 5.43 29.03 -14.80
C GLU A 35 4.57 27.97 -14.09
N TYR A 36 5.13 27.37 -13.03
CA TYR A 36 4.64 26.30 -12.13
C TYR A 36 3.75 26.70 -10.95
N THR A 37 3.31 27.96 -10.83
CA THR A 37 2.77 28.48 -9.57
C THR A 37 1.53 27.76 -9.05
N GLU A 38 0.72 27.23 -9.97
CA GLU A 38 -0.51 26.50 -9.67
C GLU A 38 -0.28 25.04 -9.25
N TYR A 39 0.92 24.48 -9.49
CA TYR A 39 1.20 23.08 -9.19
C TYR A 39 1.80 22.94 -7.80
N GLN A 40 1.06 22.23 -6.94
CA GLN A 40 1.43 22.03 -5.54
C GLN A 40 1.77 20.57 -5.26
N ASP A 41 2.59 20.34 -4.23
CA ASP A 41 2.76 18.98 -3.71
C ASP A 41 1.41 18.51 -3.13
N LEU A 42 1.04 17.24 -3.33
CA LEU A 42 -0.32 16.78 -3.01
C LEU A 42 -0.70 16.97 -1.53
N HIS A 43 0.27 16.81 -0.61
CA HIS A 43 0.08 17.07 0.83
C HIS A 43 -0.20 18.53 1.21
N LYS A 44 0.05 19.48 0.30
CA LYS A 44 -0.28 20.91 0.47
C LYS A 44 -1.56 21.30 -0.22
N HIS A 45 -2.11 20.43 -1.07
CA HIS A 45 -3.25 20.71 -1.91
C HIS A 45 -4.54 20.71 -1.08
N GLN A 46 -5.36 21.75 -1.21
CA GLN A 46 -6.66 21.83 -0.51
C GLN A 46 -7.84 21.25 -1.32
N GLY A 47 -7.62 21.03 -2.62
CA GLY A 47 -8.67 20.63 -3.56
C GLY A 47 -8.89 21.70 -4.61
N THR A 48 -9.92 21.51 -5.41
CA THR A 48 -10.36 22.45 -6.44
C THR A 48 -11.67 23.10 -5.98
N GLU A 49 -12.41 23.71 -6.90
CA GLU A 49 -13.75 24.23 -6.60
C GLU A 49 -14.70 23.10 -6.20
N ASN A 50 -14.71 22.00 -6.96
CA ASN A 50 -15.67 20.91 -6.80
C ASN A 50 -15.09 19.66 -6.13
N TYR A 51 -13.77 19.54 -5.95
CA TYR A 51 -13.13 18.37 -5.34
C TYR A 51 -12.33 18.70 -4.08
N ASP A 52 -12.31 17.74 -3.15
CA ASP A 52 -11.45 17.73 -1.97
C ASP A 52 -10.22 16.84 -2.20
N VAL A 53 -9.09 17.22 -1.61
CA VAL A 53 -7.94 16.33 -1.38
C VAL A 53 -7.90 15.97 0.11
N ILE A 54 -8.14 14.70 0.43
CA ILE A 54 -8.17 14.19 1.79
C ILE A 54 -6.90 13.40 2.07
N THR A 55 -6.12 13.82 3.07
CA THR A 55 -4.97 13.07 3.56
C THR A 55 -5.41 11.92 4.44
N LEU A 56 -5.23 10.67 3.98
CA LEU A 56 -5.50 9.46 4.76
C LEU A 56 -4.27 9.04 5.56
N PHE A 57 -3.10 9.16 4.93
CA PHE A 57 -1.78 9.04 5.54
C PHE A 57 -0.91 10.21 5.09
N ASN A 58 -0.12 10.75 6.04
CA ASN A 58 0.69 11.95 5.82
C ASN A 58 1.86 11.71 4.86
N GLU A 59 2.56 12.78 4.52
CA GLU A 59 3.68 12.85 3.59
C GLU A 59 4.94 12.06 4.00
N HIS A 60 4.91 11.40 5.16
CA HIS A 60 5.99 10.59 5.71
C HIS A 60 5.62 9.11 5.84
N SER A 61 4.38 8.75 5.51
CA SER A 61 3.84 7.41 5.65
C SER A 61 3.92 6.63 4.34
N VAL A 62 4.51 5.43 4.39
CA VAL A 62 4.56 4.48 3.26
C VAL A 62 3.45 3.45 3.43
N ILE A 63 2.70 3.16 2.38
CA ILE A 63 1.61 2.18 2.44
C ILE A 63 2.19 0.76 2.30
N GLU A 64 1.87 -0.10 3.27
CA GLU A 64 2.30 -1.50 3.31
C GLU A 64 1.19 -2.43 2.80
N GLU A 65 -0.07 -2.08 3.04
CA GLU A 65 -1.22 -2.88 2.65
C GLU A 65 -2.40 -1.97 2.30
N LYS A 66 -3.15 -2.34 1.26
CA LYS A 66 -4.41 -1.70 0.86
C LYS A 66 -5.33 -2.74 0.25
N LEU A 67 -6.49 -2.94 0.85
CA LEU A 67 -7.46 -3.96 0.47
C LEU A 67 -8.87 -3.39 0.55
N ALA A 68 -9.68 -3.60 -0.48
CA ALA A 68 -11.11 -3.29 -0.43
C ALA A 68 -11.87 -4.47 0.19
N GLU A 69 -12.80 -4.17 1.09
CA GLU A 69 -13.74 -5.14 1.64
C GLU A 69 -15.07 -5.03 0.88
N GLN A 70 -15.41 -6.10 0.15
CA GLN A 70 -16.50 -6.09 -0.84
C GLN A 70 -17.92 -6.19 -0.25
N LYS A 71 -18.07 -6.62 1.00
CA LYS A 71 -19.38 -6.84 1.63
C LYS A 71 -19.90 -5.57 2.31
N GLN A 72 -19.02 -4.86 3.02
CA GLN A 72 -19.23 -3.69 3.86
C GLN A 72 -18.73 -2.38 3.23
N LEU A 73 -18.07 -2.42 2.07
CA LEU A 73 -17.72 -1.25 1.26
C LEU A 73 -16.72 -0.29 1.95
N PHE A 74 -15.59 -0.82 2.41
CA PHE A 74 -14.52 -0.01 2.98
C PHE A 74 -13.14 -0.42 2.44
N LEU A 75 -12.19 0.51 2.43
CA LEU A 75 -10.77 0.25 2.30
C LEU A 75 -10.16 -0.01 3.67
N SER A 76 -9.42 -1.09 3.77
CA SER A 76 -8.48 -1.33 4.85
C SER A 76 -7.08 -0.97 4.37
N VAL A 77 -6.40 -0.08 5.08
CA VAL A 77 -5.08 0.42 4.69
C VAL A 77 -4.12 0.37 5.88
N ILE A 78 -2.95 -0.25 5.70
CA ILE A 78 -1.81 -0.13 6.61
C ILE A 78 -0.81 0.85 6.02
N GLY A 79 -0.48 1.88 6.78
CA GLY A 79 0.67 2.74 6.51
C GLY A 79 1.69 2.64 7.63
N LYS A 80 2.96 2.79 7.28
CA LYS A 80 4.10 2.81 8.19
C LYS A 80 4.78 4.17 8.14
N GLU A 81 4.92 4.79 9.30
CA GLU A 81 5.72 5.98 9.50
C GLU A 81 6.86 5.62 10.47
N LYS A 82 8.11 5.72 10.00
CA LYS A 82 9.29 5.25 10.74
C LYS A 82 9.09 3.79 11.19
N GLU A 83 9.13 3.49 12.48
CA GLU A 83 8.94 2.14 13.04
C GLU A 83 7.50 1.87 13.52
N LYS A 84 6.54 2.73 13.20
CA LYS A 84 5.15 2.60 13.65
C LYS A 84 4.22 2.34 12.46
N SER A 85 3.64 1.15 12.42
CA SER A 85 2.55 0.83 11.50
C SER A 85 1.20 1.21 12.12
N LYS A 86 0.29 1.74 11.30
CA LYS A 86 -1.07 2.10 11.67
C LYS A 86 -2.01 1.54 10.62
N ARG A 87 -3.08 0.86 11.06
CA ARG A 87 -4.18 0.45 10.20
C ARG A 87 -5.35 1.42 10.34
N ILE A 88 -5.95 1.80 9.23
CA ILE A 88 -7.22 2.54 9.19
C ILE A 88 -8.25 1.79 8.34
N LYS A 89 -9.52 1.97 8.69
CA LYS A 89 -10.67 1.72 7.81
C LYS A 89 -11.15 3.05 7.27
N VAL A 90 -11.32 3.13 5.96
CA VAL A 90 -11.92 4.29 5.31
C VAL A 90 -13.03 3.81 4.39
N ASN A 91 -14.13 4.54 4.26
CA ASN A 91 -15.09 4.21 3.20
C ASN A 91 -14.50 4.56 1.83
N PHE A 92 -15.18 4.13 0.76
CA PHE A 92 -14.74 4.37 -0.62
C PHE A 92 -14.77 5.84 -1.05
N PHE A 93 -15.25 6.74 -0.19
CA PHE A 93 -15.17 8.19 -0.36
C PHE A 93 -14.08 8.82 0.52
N GLY A 94 -13.19 8.03 1.15
CA GLY A 94 -12.09 8.54 1.96
C GLY A 94 -12.46 9.04 3.36
N ASN A 95 -13.66 8.74 3.87
CA ASN A 95 -14.00 9.07 5.25
C ASN A 95 -13.44 8.01 6.20
N LEU A 96 -12.78 8.44 7.29
CA LEU A 96 -12.29 7.53 8.32
C LEU A 96 -13.45 6.88 9.08
N LEU A 97 -13.46 5.55 9.11
CA LEU A 97 -14.44 4.74 9.85
C LEU A 97 -13.87 4.21 11.17
N GLY A 98 -12.55 4.03 11.24
CA GLY A 98 -11.91 3.55 12.45
C GLY A 98 -10.41 3.32 12.29
N ILE A 99 -9.75 3.11 13.44
CA ILE A 99 -8.33 2.81 13.54
C ILE A 99 -8.21 1.47 14.27
N GLY A 100 -7.36 0.58 13.78
CA GLY A 100 -7.27 -0.79 14.28
C GLY A 100 -5.84 -1.33 14.33
N LEU A 101 -5.76 -2.65 14.53
CA LEU A 101 -4.50 -3.38 14.66
C LEU A 101 -3.79 -3.52 13.32
N SER A 102 -2.46 -3.42 13.30
CA SER A 102 -1.62 -3.48 12.08
C SER A 102 -1.12 -4.90 11.74
N SER A 103 -1.83 -5.94 12.19
CA SER A 103 -1.55 -7.34 11.86
C SER A 103 -1.82 -7.64 10.38
N GLU A 104 -1.24 -8.69 9.81
CA GLU A 104 -1.50 -9.11 8.42
C GLU A 104 -2.99 -9.38 8.18
N THR A 105 -3.55 -8.97 7.04
CA THR A 105 -4.94 -9.30 6.69
C THR A 105 -5.03 -10.50 5.77
N LEU A 106 -5.77 -11.51 6.21
CA LEU A 106 -6.13 -12.66 5.38
C LEU A 106 -7.27 -12.30 4.41
N ILE A 107 -7.45 -13.13 3.38
CA ILE A 107 -8.43 -12.89 2.30
C ILE A 107 -9.87 -12.82 2.83
N ASP A 108 -10.16 -13.49 3.94
CA ASP A 108 -11.46 -13.47 4.61
C ASP A 108 -11.63 -12.30 5.58
N GLY A 109 -10.69 -11.37 5.64
CA GLY A 109 -10.72 -10.21 6.54
C GLY A 109 -10.26 -10.51 7.97
N THR A 110 -9.87 -11.75 8.28
CA THR A 110 -9.24 -12.05 9.57
C THR A 110 -7.89 -11.34 9.64
N MET A 111 -7.63 -10.62 10.73
CA MET A 111 -6.30 -10.07 11.02
C MET A 111 -5.47 -11.15 11.71
N SER A 112 -4.52 -11.74 10.98
CA SER A 112 -3.67 -12.83 11.45
C SER A 112 -2.49 -12.29 12.26
N GLY A 113 -2.29 -12.87 13.44
CA GLY A 113 -1.09 -12.68 14.25
C GLY A 113 -0.52 -14.01 14.69
N TYR A 114 0.71 -14.00 15.20
CA TYR A 114 1.42 -15.23 15.58
C TYR A 114 0.71 -16.05 16.67
N LYS A 115 0.21 -15.39 17.74
CA LYS A 115 -0.46 -16.08 18.86
C LYS A 115 -1.99 -15.96 18.83
N THR A 116 -2.49 -14.98 18.10
CA THR A 116 -3.88 -14.55 18.13
C THR A 116 -4.33 -14.06 16.78
N TYR A 117 -5.63 -14.08 16.54
CA TYR A 117 -6.26 -13.45 15.39
C TYR A 117 -7.34 -12.46 15.84
N GLY A 118 -7.68 -11.50 15.00
CA GLY A 118 -8.70 -10.49 15.26
C GLY A 118 -9.71 -10.36 14.13
N ASN A 119 -10.96 -10.03 14.49
CA ASN A 119 -12.05 -9.89 13.52
C ASN A 119 -12.46 -8.43 13.32
N TRP A 120 -11.62 -7.47 13.72
CA TRP A 120 -11.95 -6.04 13.65
C TRP A 120 -12.40 -5.61 12.26
N LEU A 121 -11.76 -6.08 11.18
CA LEU A 121 -12.20 -5.78 9.80
C LEU A 121 -13.59 -6.33 9.49
N ILE A 122 -13.96 -7.47 10.07
CA ILE A 122 -15.20 -8.19 9.83
C ILE A 122 -16.38 -7.57 10.59
N ASN A 123 -16.22 -7.25 11.88
CA ASN A 123 -17.34 -6.88 12.75
C ASN A 123 -17.00 -5.80 13.80
N ASN A 124 -15.89 -5.08 13.61
CA ASN A 124 -15.35 -4.10 14.57
C ASN A 124 -14.98 -4.70 15.95
N ASP A 125 -14.94 -6.03 16.09
CA ASP A 125 -14.47 -6.68 17.31
C ASP A 125 -12.96 -6.49 17.47
N THR A 126 -12.58 -5.78 18.53
CA THR A 126 -11.18 -5.53 18.89
C THR A 126 -10.56 -6.66 19.71
N THR A 127 -11.33 -7.71 20.03
CA THR A 127 -10.85 -8.85 20.79
C THR A 127 -9.83 -9.65 19.98
N LEU A 128 -8.68 -9.92 20.60
CA LEU A 128 -7.68 -10.83 20.07
C LEU A 128 -7.98 -12.25 20.56
N ASN A 129 -8.49 -13.07 19.66
CA ASN A 129 -8.84 -14.45 19.91
C ASN A 129 -7.60 -15.34 19.80
N LYS A 130 -7.48 -16.34 20.67
CA LYS A 130 -6.41 -17.35 20.55
C LYS A 130 -6.82 -18.43 19.56
N TYR A 131 -5.82 -18.98 18.88
CA TYR A 131 -6.01 -20.19 18.09
C TYR A 131 -6.39 -21.37 19.00
N ILE A 132 -6.97 -22.41 18.41
CA ILE A 132 -7.36 -23.65 19.11
C ILE A 132 -6.41 -24.78 18.75
N ASP A 133 -5.88 -25.48 19.76
CA ASP A 133 -5.17 -26.74 19.59
C ASP A 133 -6.21 -27.84 19.30
N PRO A 134 -6.20 -28.45 18.10
CA PRO A 134 -7.21 -29.44 17.72
C PRO A 134 -7.08 -30.78 18.45
N PHE A 135 -5.95 -31.05 19.12
CA PHE A 135 -5.76 -32.29 19.88
C PHE A 135 -6.29 -32.16 21.32
N LEU A 136 -6.22 -30.96 21.89
CA LEU A 136 -6.72 -30.67 23.24
C LEU A 136 -8.09 -29.99 23.25
N ASN A 137 -8.52 -29.47 22.09
CA ASN A 137 -9.69 -28.61 21.92
C ASN A 137 -9.70 -27.43 22.91
N LYS A 138 -8.54 -26.80 23.09
CA LYS A 138 -8.30 -25.68 24.00
C LYS A 138 -7.54 -24.56 23.32
N GLU A 139 -7.73 -23.35 23.80
CA GLU A 139 -6.96 -22.20 23.36
C GLU A 139 -5.46 -22.37 23.65
N ILE A 140 -4.63 -22.00 22.67
CA ILE A 140 -3.18 -22.05 22.82
C ILE A 140 -2.71 -20.82 23.57
N LYS A 141 -2.04 -21.03 24.70
CA LYS A 141 -1.40 -19.93 25.46
C LYS A 141 -0.11 -19.47 24.80
N ASP A 142 0.69 -20.42 24.32
CA ASP A 142 1.91 -20.16 23.57
C ASP A 142 2.03 -21.13 22.38
N PRO A 143 2.15 -20.63 21.13
CA PRO A 143 2.37 -21.49 19.96
C PRO A 143 3.60 -22.39 20.06
N LEU A 144 4.57 -22.07 20.91
CA LEU A 144 5.77 -22.89 21.14
C LEU A 144 5.56 -24.01 22.19
N ASP A 145 4.53 -23.89 23.03
CA ASP A 145 4.16 -24.86 24.08
C ASP A 145 3.10 -25.88 23.61
N TYR A 146 2.96 -25.99 22.29
CA TYR A 146 2.02 -26.89 21.65
C TYR A 146 2.30 -28.37 22.00
N ASN A 147 1.25 -29.10 22.35
CA ASN A 147 1.35 -30.47 22.84
C ASN A 147 1.54 -31.53 21.72
N PHE A 148 1.72 -31.13 20.45
CA PHE A 148 1.89 -32.07 19.33
C PHE A 148 3.18 -32.91 19.41
N LYS A 149 4.15 -32.53 20.26
CA LYS A 149 5.38 -33.31 20.47
C LYS A 149 5.07 -34.74 20.89
N ASN A 150 3.97 -34.94 21.63
CA ASN A 150 3.56 -36.23 22.18
C ASN A 150 2.47 -36.93 21.36
N VAL A 151 2.03 -36.36 20.23
CA VAL A 151 0.98 -36.96 19.39
C VAL A 151 1.60 -37.94 18.40
N GLU A 152 1.04 -39.15 18.33
CA GLU A 152 1.49 -40.20 17.41
C GLU A 152 1.34 -39.76 15.95
N LYS A 153 2.28 -40.18 15.08
CA LYS A 153 2.36 -39.68 13.69
C LYS A 153 1.09 -39.93 12.88
N ARG A 154 0.46 -41.10 13.07
CA ARG A 154 -0.78 -41.47 12.38
C ARG A 154 -1.97 -40.65 12.85
N GLU A 155 -2.09 -40.46 14.16
CA GLU A 155 -3.15 -39.63 14.77
C GLU A 155 -3.02 -38.18 14.33
N TRP A 156 -1.79 -37.65 14.29
CA TRP A 156 -1.51 -36.32 13.78
C TRP A 156 -1.96 -36.16 12.33
N LEU A 157 -1.57 -37.08 11.45
CA LEU A 157 -1.92 -37.01 10.03
C LEU A 157 -3.43 -37.16 9.80
N GLN A 158 -4.10 -38.03 10.57
CA GLN A 158 -5.55 -38.18 10.51
C GLN A 158 -6.26 -36.89 10.91
N LYS A 159 -5.87 -36.28 12.05
CA LYS A 159 -6.47 -35.03 12.50
C LYS A 159 -6.21 -33.87 11.55
N PHE A 160 -5.00 -33.79 10.99
CA PHE A 160 -4.67 -32.81 9.97
C PHE A 160 -5.60 -32.93 8.75
N LYS A 161 -5.81 -34.14 8.22
CA LYS A 161 -6.70 -34.38 7.07
C LYS A 161 -8.14 -34.03 7.38
N GLU A 162 -8.63 -34.37 8.57
CA GLU A 162 -9.97 -34.01 9.04
C GLU A 162 -10.17 -32.49 9.01
N LEU A 163 -9.29 -31.73 9.67
CA LEU A 163 -9.36 -30.25 9.65
C LEU A 163 -9.23 -29.69 8.24
N TYR A 164 -8.33 -30.25 7.43
CA TYR A 164 -8.15 -29.79 6.07
C TYR A 164 -9.41 -30.03 5.22
N LEU A 165 -10.17 -31.10 5.44
CA LEU A 165 -11.43 -31.31 4.71
C LEU A 165 -12.50 -30.33 5.18
N ASP A 166 -12.64 -30.16 6.50
CA ASP A 166 -13.71 -29.36 7.11
C ASP A 166 -13.52 -27.85 7.01
N ALA A 167 -12.28 -27.37 6.84
CA ALA A 167 -11.99 -25.95 6.87
C ALA A 167 -12.62 -25.17 5.71
N SER A 168 -13.27 -24.03 5.99
CA SER A 168 -13.71 -23.08 4.95
C SER A 168 -12.54 -22.24 4.41
N TYR A 169 -11.46 -22.11 5.19
CA TYR A 169 -10.21 -21.46 4.81
C TYR A 169 -9.01 -22.15 5.47
N VAL A 170 -8.00 -22.50 4.69
CA VAL A 170 -6.67 -22.91 5.13
C VAL A 170 -5.65 -21.85 4.73
N HIS A 171 -5.12 -21.16 5.73
CA HIS A 171 -3.99 -20.24 5.59
C HIS A 171 -2.71 -20.95 6.02
N ILE A 172 -1.62 -20.67 5.30
CA ILE A 172 -0.31 -21.25 5.55
C ILE A 172 0.66 -20.11 5.74
N ASP A 173 1.26 -20.00 6.92
CA ASP A 173 2.37 -19.10 7.19
C ASP A 173 3.57 -19.92 7.68
N SER A 174 4.72 -19.67 7.05
CA SER A 174 5.98 -20.32 7.36
C SER A 174 5.87 -21.85 7.31
N TYR A 175 5.67 -22.53 8.44
CA TYR A 175 5.48 -23.98 8.50
C TYR A 175 4.19 -24.42 9.20
N ASP A 176 3.32 -23.47 9.47
CA ASP A 176 2.15 -23.63 10.30
C ASP A 176 0.90 -23.50 9.45
N TYR A 177 -0.09 -24.33 9.75
CA TYR A 177 -1.38 -24.34 9.09
C TYR A 177 -2.44 -23.81 10.03
N TYR A 178 -3.20 -22.84 9.53
CA TYR A 178 -4.31 -22.21 10.22
C TYR A 178 -5.59 -22.60 9.50
N PHE A 179 -6.50 -23.28 10.20
CA PHE A 179 -7.75 -23.80 9.67
C PHE A 179 -8.91 -23.01 10.24
N LYS A 180 -9.62 -22.27 9.40
CA LYS A 180 -10.90 -21.68 9.76
C LYS A 180 -12.00 -22.73 9.63
N ILE A 181 -12.64 -23.07 10.74
CA ILE A 181 -13.79 -23.96 10.78
C ILE A 181 -14.89 -23.20 11.53
N LYS A 182 -15.96 -22.85 10.81
CA LYS A 182 -16.95 -21.86 11.27
C LYS A 182 -16.23 -20.54 11.63
N GLU A 183 -16.54 -19.93 12.76
CA GLU A 183 -15.94 -18.66 13.20
C GLU A 183 -14.64 -18.82 14.03
N LYS A 184 -14.02 -20.01 14.03
CA LYS A 184 -12.86 -20.32 14.87
C LYS A 184 -11.67 -20.76 14.04
N TRP A 185 -10.49 -20.33 14.47
CA TRP A 185 -9.22 -20.73 13.86
C TRP A 185 -8.49 -21.77 14.71
N TYR A 186 -8.15 -22.89 14.08
CA TYR A 186 -7.32 -23.95 14.63
C TYR A 186 -5.92 -23.85 14.05
N LEU A 187 -4.90 -24.16 14.84
CA LEU A 187 -3.51 -24.14 14.38
C LEU A 187 -2.92 -25.57 14.47
N ILE A 188 -2.18 -25.97 13.44
CA ILE A 188 -1.30 -27.15 13.49
C ILE A 188 0.07 -26.78 12.96
N GLN A 189 1.11 -27.02 13.76
CA GLN A 189 2.49 -26.96 13.28
C GLN A 189 2.83 -28.21 12.46
N THR A 190 3.35 -28.02 11.25
CA THR A 190 3.51 -29.15 10.31
C THR A 190 4.96 -29.56 10.07
N TYR A 191 5.94 -28.66 10.19
CA TYR A 191 7.33 -28.92 9.76
C TYR A 191 7.91 -30.24 10.28
N LYS A 192 7.85 -30.46 11.60
CA LYS A 192 8.48 -31.63 12.24
C LYS A 192 7.77 -32.93 11.86
N LYS A 193 6.44 -32.95 11.94
CA LYS A 193 5.64 -34.15 11.66
C LYS A 193 5.64 -34.51 10.19
N ALA A 194 5.58 -33.53 9.28
CA ALA A 194 5.72 -33.77 7.84
C ALA A 194 7.09 -34.39 7.49
N LYS A 195 8.17 -33.89 8.09
CA LYS A 195 9.53 -34.45 7.94
C LYS A 195 9.61 -35.89 8.48
N GLU A 196 9.07 -36.13 9.67
CA GLU A 196 9.00 -37.47 10.30
C GLU A 196 8.21 -38.50 9.49
N LEU A 197 7.26 -38.05 8.68
CA LEU A 197 6.42 -38.85 7.78
C LEU A 197 6.98 -38.92 6.36
N ASN A 198 8.05 -38.17 6.06
CA ASN A 198 8.63 -38.02 4.72
C ASN A 198 7.58 -37.60 3.66
N ILE A 199 6.71 -36.65 4.02
CA ILE A 199 5.69 -36.11 3.12
C ILE A 199 5.91 -34.61 2.88
N ASP A 200 5.67 -34.19 1.63
CA ASP A 200 5.54 -32.78 1.29
C ASP A 200 4.09 -32.34 1.56
N ILE A 201 3.83 -31.87 2.78
CA ILE A 201 2.49 -31.51 3.22
C ILE A 201 1.94 -30.32 2.42
N LYS A 202 2.78 -29.35 2.03
CA LYS A 202 2.35 -28.16 1.28
C LYS A 202 1.93 -28.48 -0.14
N LYS A 203 2.63 -29.40 -0.78
CA LYS A 203 2.25 -29.86 -2.12
C LYS A 203 0.94 -30.66 -2.12
N GLN A 204 0.72 -31.49 -1.09
CA GLN A 204 -0.49 -32.32 -1.00
C GLN A 204 -1.72 -31.56 -0.48
N TYR A 205 -1.49 -30.56 0.37
CA TYR A 205 -2.53 -29.78 1.06
C TYR A 205 -2.17 -28.29 0.96
N PRO A 206 -2.33 -27.67 -0.22
CA PRO A 206 -2.06 -26.24 -0.42
C PRO A 206 -3.04 -25.36 0.38
N SER A 207 -2.81 -24.05 0.41
CA SER A 207 -3.82 -23.13 0.94
C SER A 207 -5.12 -23.28 0.13
N LYS A 208 -6.26 -23.14 0.80
CA LYS A 208 -7.58 -23.23 0.18
C LYS A 208 -8.52 -22.21 0.80
N ILE A 209 -9.42 -21.62 0.03
CA ILE A 209 -10.48 -20.76 0.55
C ILE A 209 -11.75 -21.00 -0.26
N THR A 210 -12.89 -21.06 0.42
CA THR A 210 -14.20 -21.13 -0.24
C THR A 210 -14.59 -19.74 -0.77
N PRO A 211 -15.24 -19.63 -1.95
CA PRO A 211 -15.60 -18.33 -2.52
C PRO A 211 -16.40 -17.43 -1.58
N GLU A 212 -17.24 -18.01 -0.72
CA GLU A 212 -18.11 -17.30 0.22
C GLU A 212 -17.32 -16.61 1.34
N GLU A 213 -16.13 -17.13 1.68
CA GLU A 213 -15.22 -16.55 2.67
C GLU A 213 -14.41 -15.37 2.12
N VAL A 214 -14.32 -15.19 0.79
CA VAL A 214 -13.54 -14.09 0.22
C VAL A 214 -14.19 -12.75 0.57
N ARG A 215 -13.42 -11.83 1.15
CA ARG A 215 -13.89 -10.49 1.55
C ARG A 215 -12.96 -9.38 1.12
N MET A 216 -11.65 -9.60 1.29
CA MET A 216 -10.61 -8.61 1.05
C MET A 216 -10.01 -8.82 -0.33
N VAL A 217 -10.06 -7.79 -1.17
CA VAL A 217 -9.53 -7.82 -2.54
C VAL A 217 -8.54 -6.69 -2.76
N LYS A 218 -7.53 -6.96 -3.58
CA LYS A 218 -6.58 -5.91 -4.02
C LYS A 218 -7.31 -4.95 -4.95
N ILE A 219 -7.00 -3.66 -4.82
CA ILE A 219 -7.55 -2.62 -5.68
C ILE A 219 -6.63 -2.47 -6.89
N PRO A 220 -7.17 -2.44 -8.12
CA PRO A 220 -6.35 -2.31 -9.32
C PRO A 220 -5.67 -0.94 -9.40
N GLU A 221 -4.43 -0.93 -9.87
CA GLU A 221 -3.74 0.30 -10.30
C GLU A 221 -4.31 0.72 -11.64
N VAL A 222 -4.60 2.01 -11.78
CA VAL A 222 -5.21 2.59 -12.99
C VAL A 222 -4.33 3.66 -13.63
N PHE A 223 -3.10 3.88 -13.12
CA PHE A 223 -2.21 4.95 -13.58
C PHE A 223 -2.03 4.97 -15.11
N ASP A 224 -1.68 3.84 -15.72
CA ASP A 224 -1.47 3.75 -17.18
C ASP A 224 -2.78 3.99 -17.96
N ASN A 225 -3.89 3.40 -17.50
CA ASN A 225 -5.20 3.62 -18.11
C ASN A 225 -5.61 5.10 -18.10
N LEU A 226 -5.30 5.82 -17.01
CA LEU A 226 -5.58 7.25 -16.88
C LEU A 226 -4.70 8.10 -17.80
N LEU A 227 -3.45 7.69 -18.06
CA LEU A 227 -2.60 8.34 -19.05
C LEU A 227 -3.13 8.13 -20.47
N GLU A 228 -3.49 6.88 -20.81
CA GLU A 228 -3.98 6.51 -22.14
C GLU A 228 -5.28 7.23 -22.50
N ASN A 229 -6.21 7.32 -21.55
CA ASN A 229 -7.49 8.00 -21.75
C ASN A 229 -7.44 9.52 -21.50
N LYS A 230 -6.27 10.07 -21.19
CA LYS A 230 -6.01 11.50 -20.92
C LYS A 230 -6.70 12.08 -19.69
N THR A 231 -7.18 11.23 -18.78
CA THR A 231 -7.67 11.66 -17.45
C THR A 231 -6.50 12.14 -16.59
N LEU A 232 -5.34 11.48 -16.66
CA LEU A 232 -4.08 11.97 -16.11
C LEU A 232 -3.20 12.44 -17.28
N GLN A 233 -2.62 13.63 -17.16
CA GLN A 233 -1.69 14.16 -18.16
C GLN A 233 -0.41 14.66 -17.50
N LEU A 234 0.72 14.46 -18.17
CA LEU A 234 1.99 15.07 -17.80
C LEU A 234 2.15 16.37 -18.59
N ALA A 235 1.95 17.51 -17.93
CA ALA A 235 2.12 18.83 -18.55
C ALA A 235 3.59 19.11 -18.87
N GLU A 236 4.49 18.90 -17.92
CA GLU A 236 5.93 18.98 -18.15
C GLU A 236 6.73 18.18 -17.10
N TYR A 237 7.91 17.70 -17.50
CA TYR A 237 8.97 17.29 -16.57
C TYR A 237 10.08 18.35 -16.52
N VAL A 238 10.26 18.96 -15.35
CA VAL A 238 11.32 19.94 -15.12
C VAL A 238 12.53 19.26 -14.48
N GLU A 239 13.58 19.05 -15.27
CA GLU A 239 14.85 18.46 -14.80
C GLU A 239 15.52 19.36 -13.74
N MET A 240 15.78 18.80 -12.55
CA MET A 240 16.37 19.52 -11.41
C MET A 240 17.77 19.04 -11.06
N ASP A 241 18.08 17.79 -11.42
CA ASP A 241 19.36 17.15 -11.19
C ASP A 241 19.65 16.17 -12.33
N LYS A 242 20.93 16.03 -12.69
CA LYS A 242 21.37 15.17 -13.79
C LYS A 242 22.73 14.59 -13.46
N GLN A 243 22.80 13.26 -13.40
CA GLN A 243 24.04 12.52 -13.33
C GLN A 243 24.35 11.92 -14.71
N LYS A 244 25.55 12.19 -15.21
CA LYS A 244 26.10 11.52 -16.38
C LYS A 244 27.08 10.46 -15.89
N SER A 245 26.89 9.20 -16.26
CA SER A 245 27.95 8.20 -16.06
C SER A 245 29.11 8.44 -17.05
N SER A 246 30.32 8.02 -16.69
CA SER A 246 31.50 8.05 -17.57
C SER A 246 31.71 6.68 -18.20
N GLY A 247 31.93 6.61 -19.52
CA GLY A 247 32.21 5.37 -20.27
C GLY A 247 31.88 5.48 -21.76
N LEU A 248 32.05 4.38 -22.51
CA LEU A 248 31.76 4.29 -23.95
C LEU A 248 30.25 4.37 -24.29
N ASN A 249 29.37 4.10 -23.31
CA ASN A 249 27.91 4.27 -23.39
C ASN A 249 27.40 4.96 -22.11
N PRO A 250 27.48 6.30 -22.00
CA PRO A 250 27.06 7.01 -20.80
C PRO A 250 25.54 6.94 -20.64
N ILE A 251 25.06 6.27 -19.59
CA ILE A 251 23.66 6.34 -19.15
C ILE A 251 23.52 7.63 -18.35
N SER A 252 22.63 8.52 -18.78
CA SER A 252 22.28 9.72 -18.02
C SER A 252 21.04 9.47 -17.19
N PHE A 253 21.16 9.60 -15.87
CA PHE A 253 20.03 9.65 -14.96
C PHE A 253 19.70 11.10 -14.68
N SER A 254 18.42 11.44 -14.68
CA SER A 254 17.98 12.75 -14.19
C SER A 254 16.87 12.60 -13.17
N SER A 255 16.70 13.60 -12.32
CA SER A 255 15.54 13.71 -11.44
C SER A 255 15.01 15.13 -11.47
N GLY A 256 13.72 15.26 -11.21
CA GLY A 256 13.02 16.50 -11.47
C GLY A 256 11.58 16.44 -10.99
N TYR A 257 10.86 17.53 -11.23
CA TYR A 257 9.44 17.61 -10.92
C TYR A 257 8.61 17.26 -12.16
N TYR A 258 7.75 16.27 -12.00
CA TYR A 258 6.65 15.98 -12.90
C TYR A 258 5.47 16.88 -12.53
N MET A 259 4.95 17.62 -13.50
CA MET A 259 3.77 18.48 -13.37
C MET A 259 2.57 17.71 -13.94
N PHE A 260 1.75 17.16 -13.06
CA PHE A 260 0.59 16.36 -13.43
C PHE A 260 -0.70 17.17 -13.41
N GLU A 261 -1.57 16.87 -14.36
CA GLU A 261 -2.94 17.37 -14.43
C GLU A 261 -3.88 16.17 -14.37
N LEU A 262 -4.69 16.08 -13.32
CA LEU A 262 -5.76 15.10 -13.20
C LEU A 262 -7.08 15.79 -13.55
N HIS A 263 -7.64 15.44 -14.70
CA HIS A 263 -8.93 15.92 -15.19
C HIS A 263 -10.05 15.16 -14.49
N LEU A 264 -10.81 15.88 -13.69
CA LEU A 264 -11.83 15.31 -12.82
C LEU A 264 -13.19 15.31 -13.52
N PRO A 265 -14.05 14.29 -13.28
CA PRO A 265 -15.34 14.14 -13.97
C PRO A 265 -16.26 15.37 -13.98
N GLN A 266 -16.24 16.23 -12.95
CA GLN A 266 -17.06 17.45 -12.92
C GLN A 266 -16.44 18.65 -13.66
N GLY A 267 -15.38 18.43 -14.44
CA GLY A 267 -14.72 19.44 -15.29
C GLY A 267 -13.53 20.14 -14.65
N ASP A 268 -13.26 19.90 -13.36
CA ASP A 268 -12.11 20.45 -12.64
C ASP A 268 -10.80 19.81 -13.10
N ILE A 269 -9.69 20.53 -12.92
CA ILE A 269 -8.34 19.99 -13.13
C ILE A 269 -7.56 20.14 -11.83
N LEU A 270 -7.18 19.01 -11.23
CA LEU A 270 -6.26 18.99 -10.10
C LEU A 270 -4.83 19.04 -10.62
N LYS A 271 -4.14 20.16 -10.40
CA LYS A 271 -2.74 20.36 -10.80
C LYS A 271 -1.82 20.08 -9.62
N PHE A 272 -1.01 19.03 -9.72
CA PHE A 272 -0.09 18.66 -8.65
C PHE A 272 1.28 18.28 -9.21
N ARG A 273 2.31 18.41 -8.38
CA ARG A 273 3.67 18.05 -8.77
C ARG A 273 4.23 16.93 -7.93
N ARG A 274 5.19 16.22 -8.51
CA ARG A 274 5.87 15.09 -7.86
C ARG A 274 7.35 15.08 -8.23
N TYR A 275 8.23 15.06 -7.24
CA TYR A 275 9.66 14.89 -7.47
C TYR A 275 10.01 13.40 -7.65
N GLY A 276 10.58 13.04 -8.79
CA GLY A 276 10.96 11.67 -9.10
C GLY A 276 12.20 11.59 -9.99
N ALA A 277 12.75 10.39 -10.13
CA ALA A 277 13.72 10.15 -11.20
C ALA A 277 13.00 10.12 -12.56
N MET A 278 13.72 10.46 -13.63
CA MET A 278 13.25 10.34 -15.00
C MET A 278 12.99 8.86 -15.32
N GLY A 279 11.75 8.51 -15.66
CA GLY A 279 11.31 7.12 -15.85
C GLY A 279 10.16 6.70 -14.92
N PHE A 280 9.63 5.50 -15.18
CA PHE A 280 8.33 4.94 -14.76
C PHE A 280 7.64 5.55 -13.52
N ASN A 281 6.36 5.90 -13.73
CA ASN A 281 5.30 6.41 -12.84
C ASN A 281 5.64 7.49 -11.78
N ALA A 282 6.86 8.07 -11.80
CA ALA A 282 7.31 9.05 -10.81
C ALA A 282 7.17 8.57 -9.34
N ASP A 283 7.22 7.25 -9.12
CA ASP A 283 6.95 6.57 -7.85
C ASP A 283 5.59 6.97 -7.25
N MET A 284 4.59 7.00 -8.10
CA MET A 284 3.21 7.30 -7.75
C MET A 284 2.28 6.25 -8.37
N ASN A 285 1.31 5.80 -7.59
CA ASN A 285 0.26 4.92 -8.07
C ASN A 285 -1.10 5.59 -7.85
N ILE A 286 -2.00 5.40 -8.80
CA ILE A 286 -3.38 5.87 -8.71
C ILE A 286 -4.30 4.66 -8.75
N TYR A 287 -5.31 4.67 -7.89
CA TYR A 287 -6.28 3.62 -7.72
C TYR A 287 -7.69 4.19 -7.88
N GLN A 288 -8.56 3.42 -8.52
CA GLN A 288 -10.00 3.63 -8.49
C GLN A 288 -10.65 2.32 -8.05
N ILE A 289 -11.67 2.42 -7.22
CA ILE A 289 -12.40 1.26 -6.74
C ILE A 289 -13.48 0.96 -7.80
N PRO A 290 -13.50 -0.25 -8.37
CA PRO A 290 -14.49 -0.60 -9.39
C PRO A 290 -15.93 -0.50 -8.88
N LYS A 291 -16.85 -0.16 -9.78
CA LYS A 291 -18.29 -0.07 -9.47
C LYS A 291 -18.87 -1.39 -8.97
N GLU A 292 -18.35 -2.51 -9.45
CA GLU A 292 -18.75 -3.87 -9.03
C GLU A 292 -18.44 -4.10 -7.54
N LEU A 293 -17.42 -3.42 -7.02
CA LEU A 293 -17.11 -3.43 -5.59
C LEU A 293 -17.87 -2.36 -4.81
N GLY A 294 -18.60 -1.45 -5.47
CA GLY A 294 -19.30 -0.31 -4.87
C GLY A 294 -18.52 1.00 -4.88
N GLY A 295 -17.43 1.08 -5.63
CA GLY A 295 -16.66 2.32 -5.84
C GLY A 295 -17.25 3.23 -6.91
N SER A 296 -16.65 4.41 -7.10
CA SER A 296 -17.10 5.44 -8.04
C SER A 296 -15.93 5.91 -8.89
N ASP A 297 -16.20 6.14 -10.19
CA ASP A 297 -15.22 6.71 -11.12
C ASP A 297 -14.88 8.17 -10.77
N GLU A 298 -15.64 8.81 -9.89
CA GLU A 298 -15.37 10.15 -9.38
C GLU A 298 -14.38 10.17 -8.21
N VAL A 299 -14.01 9.02 -7.63
CA VAL A 299 -13.09 8.96 -6.49
C VAL A 299 -11.78 8.31 -6.88
N PHE A 300 -10.68 9.02 -6.65
CA PHE A 300 -9.32 8.53 -6.89
C PHE A 300 -8.59 8.39 -5.57
N PHE A 301 -7.76 7.36 -5.43
CA PHE A 301 -6.79 7.26 -4.36
C PHE A 301 -5.39 7.35 -4.95
N ILE A 302 -4.55 8.22 -4.39
CA ILE A 302 -3.18 8.46 -4.87
C ILE A 302 -2.22 8.04 -3.77
N GLU A 303 -1.35 7.09 -4.09
CA GLU A 303 -0.21 6.68 -3.26
C GLU A 303 1.06 7.29 -3.82
N GLN A 304 1.86 7.93 -2.97
CA GLN A 304 3.18 8.43 -3.31
C GLN A 304 4.24 7.70 -2.50
N LEU A 305 5.28 7.22 -3.19
CA LEU A 305 6.41 6.53 -2.57
C LEU A 305 7.59 7.51 -2.42
N PRO A 306 8.23 7.59 -1.25
CA PRO A 306 9.35 8.50 -1.05
C PRO A 306 10.62 7.95 -1.71
N ARG A 307 11.48 8.83 -2.20
CA ARG A 307 12.85 8.49 -2.59
C ARG A 307 13.84 8.86 -1.50
N GLN A 308 14.55 7.86 -0.98
CA GLN A 308 15.61 8.05 0.02
C GLN A 308 16.72 9.00 -0.45
N THR A 309 16.98 9.08 -1.76
CA THR A 309 17.99 10.00 -2.32
C THR A 309 17.55 11.47 -2.31
N TYR A 310 16.26 11.75 -2.15
CA TYR A 310 15.68 13.09 -2.20
C TYR A 310 14.65 13.32 -1.07
N PRO A 311 15.02 13.15 0.21
CA PRO A 311 14.07 13.13 1.32
C PRO A 311 13.30 14.45 1.50
N ASP A 312 13.90 15.59 1.12
CA ASP A 312 13.29 16.92 1.27
C ASP A 312 12.44 17.35 0.06
N LYS A 313 12.28 16.47 -0.94
CA LYS A 313 11.55 16.77 -2.18
C LYS A 313 10.59 15.67 -2.60
N SER A 314 10.91 14.43 -2.24
CA SER A 314 10.18 13.24 -2.62
C SER A 314 9.40 12.73 -1.42
N PHE A 315 8.20 13.28 -1.26
CA PHE A 315 7.28 12.97 -0.19
C PHE A 315 6.51 11.67 -0.43
N ALA A 316 6.18 10.97 0.65
CA ALA A 316 5.30 9.81 0.66
C ALA A 316 3.82 10.24 0.76
N GLY A 317 2.93 9.31 1.07
CA GLY A 317 1.57 9.61 1.52
C GLY A 317 0.48 8.88 0.74
N PHE A 318 -0.73 8.92 1.29
CA PHE A 318 -1.91 8.30 0.69
C PHE A 318 -3.10 9.24 0.82
N TYR A 319 -3.69 9.59 -0.32
CA TYR A 319 -4.68 10.65 -0.45
C TYR A 319 -5.92 10.13 -1.15
N ALA A 320 -7.09 10.61 -0.77
CA ALA A 320 -8.33 10.43 -1.52
C ALA A 320 -8.71 11.76 -2.20
N ILE A 321 -8.99 11.72 -3.49
CA ILE A 321 -9.50 12.83 -4.29
C ILE A 321 -10.96 12.51 -4.59
N ARG A 322 -11.89 13.35 -4.15
CA ARG A 322 -13.33 13.09 -4.26
C ARG A 322 -14.12 14.37 -4.51
N PRO A 323 -15.34 14.28 -5.05
CA PRO A 323 -16.22 15.44 -5.15
C PRO A 323 -16.65 15.92 -3.76
N LYS A 324 -16.78 17.24 -3.58
CA LYS A 324 -17.35 17.84 -2.37
C LYS A 324 -18.80 17.42 -2.15
N ASN A 325 -19.53 17.23 -3.24
CA ASN A 325 -20.90 16.72 -3.23
C ASN A 325 -21.00 15.19 -3.29
N TYR A 326 -19.97 14.44 -2.85
CA TYR A 326 -19.96 12.97 -2.90
C TYR A 326 -21.21 12.29 -2.33
N LYS A 327 -21.94 12.96 -1.43
CA LYS A 327 -23.20 12.45 -0.84
C LYS A 327 -24.36 12.38 -1.83
N GLU A 328 -24.26 13.07 -2.96
CA GLU A 328 -25.26 13.07 -4.03
C GLU A 328 -25.02 11.93 -5.04
N LEU A 329 -23.83 11.31 -5.00
CA LEU A 329 -23.47 10.22 -5.90
C LEU A 329 -24.36 8.99 -5.67
N PRO A 330 -24.76 8.27 -6.73
CA PRO A 330 -25.54 7.04 -6.62
C PRO A 330 -24.92 6.00 -5.68
N GLU A 331 -23.59 5.87 -5.72
CA GLU A 331 -22.84 4.91 -4.91
C GLU A 331 -22.90 5.22 -3.42
N TYR A 332 -23.03 6.51 -3.04
CA TYR A 332 -23.16 6.90 -1.64
C TYR A 332 -24.52 6.48 -1.06
N LYS A 333 -25.59 6.52 -1.87
CA LYS A 333 -26.92 6.05 -1.43
C LYS A 333 -26.86 4.58 -1.03
N SER A 334 -26.29 3.73 -1.89
CA SER A 334 -26.06 2.30 -1.64
C SER A 334 -25.23 2.05 -0.37
N TYR A 335 -24.19 2.87 -0.15
CA TYR A 335 -23.39 2.82 1.08
C TYR A 335 -24.22 3.17 2.32
N SER A 336 -24.97 4.28 2.29
CA SER A 336 -25.79 4.74 3.42
C SER A 336 -26.91 3.76 3.81
N GLU A 337 -27.45 3.02 2.84
CA GLU A 337 -28.46 1.98 3.08
C GLU A 337 -27.86 0.74 3.78
N LYS A 338 -26.60 0.41 3.49
CA LYS A 338 -25.88 -0.66 4.19
C LYS A 338 -25.48 -0.25 5.60
N GLU A 339 -25.04 0.99 5.82
CA GLU A 339 -24.75 1.50 7.16
C GLU A 339 -25.95 1.42 8.10
N LYS A 340 -27.18 1.63 7.59
CA LYS A 340 -28.40 1.53 8.41
C LYS A 340 -28.78 0.11 8.81
N LYS A 341 -28.20 -0.91 8.18
CA LYS A 341 -28.54 -2.34 8.41
C LYS A 341 -27.54 -3.04 9.33
N ASN A 342 -26.38 -2.44 9.55
CA ASN A 342 -25.34 -2.91 10.48
C ASN A 342 -25.39 -2.09 11.77
#